data_AF-A0A0J6WRU4-F1
#
_entry.id   AF-A0A0J6WRU4-F1
#
_cell.length_a   1.000
_cell.length_b   1.000
_cell.length_c   1.000
_cell.angle_alpha   90.00
_cell.angle_beta   90.00
_cell.angle_gamma   90.00
#
_symmetry.space_group_name_H-M   'P 1'
#
loop_
_entity.id
_entity.type
_entity.pdbx_description
1 polymer ?
#
loop_
_entity_poly.entity_id
_entity_poly.type
_entity_poly.pdbx_seq_one_letter_code
_entity_poly.pdbx_strand_id
1 'polypeptide(L)'
;MKERLYFTKPALQDEIRKGLREYRWEPLQGLLDTAETPAETPEELVHVQKLRQYVRRNWISLAPLKVRKIAVSSSGMGACESNHRIYSYRMKKQGRHWSRAGGTAMVKVITDIRNQELDPAFAGWTQGVTAPVSRTFRGTMRRVMRKIPFQTHVGIHHGRICNASPSSSAMGKLAKSFSTPAFL
;
A
#
# COMPACT_ATOMS: atom_id res chain seq x y z
N MET A 1 5.20 20.83 -2.86
CA MET A 1 5.95 22.10 -2.95
C MET A 1 6.91 22.09 -4.14
N LYS A 2 7.81 21.11 -4.26
CA LYS A 2 8.67 20.95 -5.45
C LYS A 2 7.87 20.92 -6.77
N GLU A 3 6.76 20.18 -6.81
CA GLU A 3 5.86 20.12 -7.99
C GLU A 3 5.11 21.43 -8.29
N ARG A 4 4.97 22.33 -7.31
CA ARG A 4 4.21 23.59 -7.46
C ARG A 4 5.11 24.80 -7.67
N LEU A 5 6.41 24.66 -7.42
CA LEU A 5 7.42 25.72 -7.44
C LEU A 5 8.66 25.24 -8.21
N TYR A 6 8.49 24.39 -9.23
CA TYR A 6 9.63 23.77 -9.93
C TYR A 6 10.48 24.79 -10.70
N PHE A 7 9.84 25.87 -11.17
CA PHE A 7 10.44 26.97 -11.94
C PHE A 7 11.08 28.05 -11.05
N THR A 8 10.78 28.05 -9.75
CA THR A 8 11.26 29.05 -8.79
C THR A 8 12.63 28.68 -8.24
N LYS A 9 13.49 29.69 -8.00
CA LYS A 9 14.84 29.50 -7.46
C LYS A 9 14.80 28.64 -6.18
N PRO A 10 15.72 27.67 -6.00
CA PRO A 10 15.73 26.80 -4.82
C PRO A 10 15.78 27.57 -3.50
N ALA A 11 16.51 28.69 -3.45
CA ALA A 11 16.60 29.56 -2.29
C ALA A 11 15.22 30.07 -1.83
N LEU A 12 14.38 30.53 -2.78
CA LEU A 12 13.02 30.98 -2.47
C LEU A 12 12.14 29.83 -1.98
N GLN A 13 12.29 28.63 -2.54
CA GLN A 13 11.56 27.45 -2.05
C GLN A 13 11.91 27.13 -0.59
N ASP A 14 13.19 27.28 -0.21
CA ASP A 14 13.64 27.05 1.16
C ASP A 14 13.15 28.13 2.13
N GLU A 15 13.09 29.39 1.70
CA GLU A 15 12.48 30.47 2.48
C GLU A 15 11.00 30.23 2.72
N ILE A 16 10.25 29.81 1.70
CA ILE A 16 8.82 29.47 1.85
C ILE A 16 8.67 28.27 2.82
N ARG A 17 9.53 27.26 2.74
CA ARG A 17 9.55 26.14 3.72
C ARG A 17 9.83 26.63 5.13
N LYS A 18 10.76 27.56 5.29
CA LYS A 18 11.10 28.17 6.58
C LYS A 18 9.92 28.97 7.13
N GLY A 19 9.27 29.79 6.31
CA GLY A 19 8.07 30.56 6.68
C GLY A 19 6.92 29.67 7.15
N LEU A 20 6.71 28.52 6.50
CA LEU A 20 5.74 27.51 6.97
C LEU A 20 6.10 26.93 8.33
N ARG A 21 7.39 26.65 8.59
CA ARG A 21 7.86 26.13 9.89
C ARG A 21 7.73 27.15 11.02
N GLU A 22 7.94 28.43 10.71
CA GLU A 22 7.79 29.54 11.65
C GLU A 22 6.32 29.89 11.91
N TYR A 23 5.40 29.41 11.05
CA TYR A 23 3.96 29.60 11.18
C TYR A 23 3.54 31.07 11.23
N ARG A 24 4.19 31.90 10.39
CA ARG A 24 3.88 33.32 10.25
C ARG A 24 3.24 33.57 8.88
N TRP A 25 2.01 34.10 8.89
CA TRP A 25 1.24 34.27 7.65
C TRP A 25 1.76 35.44 6.79
N GLU A 26 1.97 36.61 7.38
CA GLU A 26 2.35 37.81 6.61
C GLU A 26 3.68 37.65 5.85
N PRO A 27 4.78 37.15 6.45
CA PRO A 27 6.02 36.93 5.71
C PRO A 27 5.85 35.88 4.61
N LEU A 28 5.07 34.84 4.86
CA LEU A 28 4.80 33.79 3.88
C LEU A 28 4.00 34.33 2.69
N GLN A 29 3.07 35.25 2.92
CA GLN A 29 2.30 35.88 1.86
C GLN A 29 3.20 36.66 0.92
N GLY A 30 4.11 37.50 1.44
CA GLY A 30 5.08 38.23 0.62
C GLY A 30 6.02 37.30 -0.16
N LEU A 31 6.44 36.18 0.42
CA LEU A 31 7.24 35.18 -0.29
C LEU A 31 6.46 34.48 -1.42
N LEU A 32 5.16 34.23 -1.23
CA LEU A 32 4.28 33.68 -2.26
C LEU A 32 4.00 34.71 -3.37
N ASP A 33 3.87 35.99 -3.04
CA ASP A 33 3.75 37.08 -4.03
C ASP A 33 5.03 37.16 -4.87
N THR A 34 6.19 37.06 -4.23
CA THR A 34 7.50 37.00 -4.92
C THR A 34 7.62 35.76 -5.82
N ALA A 35 6.98 34.65 -5.47
CA ALA A 35 6.98 33.43 -6.26
C ALA A 35 6.11 33.52 -7.52
N GLU A 36 5.23 34.52 -7.64
CA GLU A 36 4.43 34.79 -8.85
C GLU A 36 5.24 35.52 -9.94
N THR A 37 6.23 36.33 -9.57
CA THR A 37 7.08 37.09 -10.52
C THR A 37 7.86 36.23 -11.52
N PRO A 38 8.52 35.12 -11.12
CA PRO A 38 9.27 34.27 -12.05
C PRO A 38 8.39 33.31 -12.86
N ALA A 39 7.07 33.35 -12.72
CA ALA A 39 6.18 32.55 -13.55
C ALA A 39 6.07 33.18 -14.94
N GLU A 40 6.55 32.49 -15.96
CA GLU A 40 6.49 32.97 -17.35
C GLU A 40 5.23 32.49 -18.06
N THR A 41 4.71 31.33 -17.64
CA THR A 41 3.54 30.69 -18.23
C THR A 41 2.28 30.84 -17.35
N PRO A 42 1.07 30.84 -17.95
CA PRO A 42 -0.16 30.87 -17.17
C PRO A 42 -0.32 29.62 -16.29
N GLU A 43 0.22 28.47 -16.70
CA GLU A 43 0.23 27.26 -15.89
C GLU A 43 1.02 27.44 -14.60
N GLU A 44 2.21 28.03 -14.67
CA GLU A 44 3.08 28.29 -13.51
C GLU A 44 2.43 29.22 -12.49
N LEU A 45 1.75 30.27 -12.97
CA LEU A 45 0.93 31.14 -12.11
C LEU A 45 -0.17 30.33 -11.39
N VAL A 46 -0.87 29.46 -12.12
CA VAL A 46 -1.88 28.57 -11.53
C VAL A 46 -1.28 27.64 -10.48
N HIS A 47 -0.04 27.18 -10.64
CA HIS A 47 0.65 26.36 -9.64
C HIS A 47 0.89 27.13 -8.33
N VAL A 48 1.31 28.40 -8.39
CA VAL A 48 1.53 29.25 -7.21
C VAL A 48 0.20 29.59 -6.54
N GLN A 49 -0.82 29.94 -7.32
CA GLN A 49 -2.17 30.20 -6.80
C GLN A 49 -2.77 28.98 -6.09
N LYS A 50 -2.63 27.79 -6.68
CA LYS A 50 -3.06 26.52 -6.05
C LYS A 50 -2.32 26.29 -4.73
N LEU A 51 -1.02 26.57 -4.68
CA LEU A 51 -0.26 26.47 -3.43
C LEU A 51 -0.77 27.46 -2.38
N ARG A 52 -0.94 28.73 -2.74
CA ARG A 52 -1.49 29.78 -1.86
C ARG A 52 -2.85 29.39 -1.30
N GLN A 53 -3.77 28.97 -2.16
CA GLN A 53 -5.11 28.56 -1.77
C GLN A 53 -5.09 27.33 -0.85
N TYR A 54 -4.23 26.35 -1.14
CA TYR A 54 -4.04 25.19 -0.29
C TYR A 54 -3.53 25.57 1.10
N VAL A 55 -2.49 26.41 1.19
CA VAL A 55 -1.91 26.83 2.47
C VAL A 55 -2.95 27.62 3.26
N ARG A 56 -3.65 28.58 2.62
CA ARG A 56 -4.69 29.38 3.27
C ARG A 56 -5.81 28.50 3.84
N ARG A 57 -6.33 27.55 3.03
CA ARG A 57 -7.40 26.64 3.46
C ARG A 57 -6.98 25.75 4.63
N ASN A 58 -5.73 25.31 4.64
CA ASN A 58 -5.22 24.35 5.60
C ASN A 58 -4.36 24.99 6.69
N TRP A 59 -4.38 26.32 6.86
CA TRP A 59 -3.42 27.03 7.72
C TRP A 59 -3.39 26.46 9.14
N ILE A 60 -4.56 26.33 9.77
CA ILE A 60 -4.72 25.74 11.12
C ILE A 60 -4.12 24.32 11.17
N SER A 61 -4.36 23.52 10.13
CA SER A 61 -3.84 22.15 9.98
C SER A 61 -2.38 22.06 9.57
N LEU A 62 -1.71 23.17 9.27
CA LEU A 62 -0.27 23.25 8.99
C LEU A 62 0.52 23.74 10.21
N ALA A 63 -0.14 24.12 11.31
CA ALA A 63 0.51 24.55 12.54
C ALA A 63 1.59 23.55 13.00
N PRO A 64 2.83 23.98 13.29
CA PRO A 64 3.89 23.10 13.77
C PRO A 64 3.49 22.37 15.05
N LEU A 65 4.06 21.18 15.29
CA LEU A 65 3.81 20.39 16.50
C LEU A 65 4.04 21.18 17.80
N LYS A 66 5.04 22.07 17.79
CA LYS A 66 5.35 22.99 18.90
C LYS A 66 4.15 23.90 19.25
N VAL A 67 3.49 24.47 18.25
CA VAL A 67 2.32 25.34 18.42
C VAL A 67 1.11 24.53 18.89
N ARG A 68 0.99 23.28 18.42
CA ARG A 68 -0.10 22.37 18.83
C ARG A 68 0.07 21.77 20.22
N LYS A 69 1.18 22.03 20.92
CA LYS A 69 1.51 21.46 22.23
C LYS A 69 1.45 19.92 22.24
N ILE A 70 1.80 19.28 21.13
CA ILE A 70 1.81 17.82 21.02
C ILE A 70 3.16 17.31 21.54
N ALA A 71 3.12 16.41 22.52
CA ALA A 71 4.30 15.80 23.15
C ALA A 71 4.98 14.72 22.27
N VAL A 72 4.99 14.90 20.95
CA VAL A 72 5.62 13.98 20.00
C VAL A 72 6.78 14.72 19.34
N SER A 73 7.97 14.09 19.35
CA SER A 73 9.14 14.66 18.68
C SER A 73 8.89 14.76 17.17
N SER A 74 9.50 15.76 16.52
CA SER A 74 9.40 15.93 15.06
C SER A 74 9.91 14.72 14.27
N SER A 75 10.76 13.89 14.90
CA SER A 75 11.27 12.63 14.36
C SER A 75 10.20 11.53 14.25
N GLY A 76 9.08 11.66 14.97
CA GLY A 76 7.98 10.68 14.97
C GLY A 76 7.23 10.60 13.63
N MET A 77 7.25 11.65 12.81
CA MET A 77 6.56 11.62 11.51
C MET A 77 7.19 10.61 10.54
N GLY A 78 8.52 10.48 10.53
CA GLY A 78 9.21 9.47 9.73
C GLY A 78 8.94 8.04 10.20
N ALA A 79 8.66 7.87 11.50
CA ALA A 79 8.23 6.59 12.06
C ALA A 79 6.82 6.21 11.56
N CYS A 80 5.89 7.17 11.46
CA CYS A 80 4.56 6.92 10.91
C CYS A 80 4.62 6.43 9.45
N GLU A 81 5.42 7.07 8.61
CA GLU A 81 5.59 6.68 7.20
C GLU A 81 6.26 5.30 7.06
N SER A 82 7.33 5.06 7.82
CA SER A 82 8.04 3.78 7.82
C SER A 82 7.18 2.62 8.31
N ASN A 83 6.37 2.85 9.36
CA ASN A 83 5.51 1.83 9.95
C ASN A 83 4.31 1.47 9.05
N HIS A 84 3.81 2.40 8.24
CA HIS A 84 2.69 2.14 7.34
C HIS A 84 2.97 0.98 6.36
N ARG A 85 4.22 0.84 5.90
CA ARG A 85 4.63 -0.22 4.96
C ARG A 85 4.41 -1.62 5.51
N ILE A 86 4.63 -1.81 6.82
CA ILE A 86 4.47 -3.11 7.50
C ILE A 86 3.02 -3.59 7.40
N TYR A 87 2.07 -2.67 7.67
CA TYR A 87 0.64 -2.95 7.56
C TYR A 87 0.23 -3.16 6.10
N SER A 88 0.60 -2.23 5.22
CA SER A 88 0.21 -2.28 3.80
C SER A 88 0.69 -3.56 3.12
N TYR A 89 1.94 -3.99 3.34
CA TYR A 89 2.48 -5.17 2.65
C TYR A 89 1.81 -6.47 3.06
N ARG A 90 1.38 -6.56 4.33
CA ARG A 90 0.68 -7.74 4.85
C ARG A 90 -0.80 -7.73 4.51
N MET A 91 -1.42 -6.56 4.45
CA MET A 91 -2.86 -6.43 4.22
C MET A 91 -3.24 -6.31 2.74
N LYS A 92 -2.32 -5.88 1.85
CA LYS A 92 -2.58 -5.63 0.41
C LYS A 92 -2.50 -6.86 -0.49
N LYS A 93 -1.89 -7.97 -0.06
CA LYS A 93 -1.69 -9.13 -0.96
C LYS A 93 -2.95 -10.03 -1.02
N GLN A 94 -3.36 -10.31 -2.26
CA GLN A 94 -4.31 -11.35 -2.71
C GLN A 94 -5.80 -11.00 -2.87
N GLY A 95 -6.17 -9.73 -3.06
CA GLY A 95 -7.58 -9.39 -3.32
C GLY A 95 -8.53 -9.81 -2.19
N ARG A 96 -7.99 -9.99 -0.98
CA ARG A 96 -8.76 -10.34 0.21
C ARG A 96 -9.37 -9.07 0.78
N HIS A 97 -10.68 -9.06 0.86
CA HIS A 97 -11.44 -8.03 1.55
C HIS A 97 -11.47 -8.41 3.03
N TRP A 98 -10.97 -7.52 3.88
CA TRP A 98 -11.05 -7.71 5.32
C TRP A 98 -12.35 -7.09 5.84
N SER A 99 -13.12 -7.85 6.63
CA SER A 99 -14.16 -7.23 7.46
C SER A 99 -13.51 -6.28 8.47
N ARG A 100 -14.27 -5.31 9.01
CA ARG A 100 -13.74 -4.38 10.02
C ARG A 100 -13.10 -5.11 11.21
N ALA A 101 -13.75 -6.18 11.67
CA ALA A 101 -13.23 -7.01 12.75
C ALA A 101 -11.95 -7.77 12.34
N GLY A 102 -11.97 -8.43 11.17
CA GLY A 102 -10.81 -9.19 10.67
C GLY A 102 -9.59 -8.31 10.40
N GLY A 103 -9.81 -7.12 9.81
CA GLY A 103 -8.76 -6.13 9.59
C GLY A 103 -8.17 -5.63 10.90
N THR A 104 -9.01 -5.34 11.89
CA THR A 104 -8.56 -4.91 13.23
C THR A 104 -7.73 -5.99 13.92
N ALA A 105 -8.18 -7.24 13.89
CA ALA A 105 -7.44 -8.37 14.43
C ALA A 105 -6.08 -8.54 13.75
N MET A 106 -6.03 -8.43 12.41
CA MET A 106 -4.76 -8.53 11.70
C MET A 106 -3.80 -7.39 12.00
N VAL A 107 -4.29 -6.15 12.12
CA VAL A 107 -3.45 -5.02 12.51
C VAL A 107 -2.83 -5.30 13.88
N LYS A 108 -3.61 -5.77 14.86
CA LYS A 108 -3.09 -6.13 16.20
C LYS A 108 -1.97 -7.17 16.10
N VAL A 109 -2.20 -8.29 15.41
CA VAL A 109 -1.17 -9.33 15.22
C VAL A 109 0.10 -8.76 14.57
N ILE A 110 -0.03 -7.90 13.56
CA ILE A 110 1.12 -7.27 12.90
C ILE A 110 1.88 -6.35 13.87
N THR A 111 1.15 -5.56 14.67
CA THR A 111 1.73 -4.68 15.69
C THR A 111 2.47 -5.50 16.76
N ASP A 112 1.85 -6.56 17.27
CA ASP A 112 2.42 -7.42 18.30
C ASP A 112 3.69 -8.12 17.80
N ILE A 113 3.71 -8.57 16.54
CA ILE A 113 4.92 -9.12 15.90
C ILE A 113 6.02 -8.04 15.81
N ARG A 114 5.65 -6.82 15.45
CA ARG A 114 6.61 -5.72 15.30
C ARG A 114 7.23 -5.32 16.64
N ASN A 115 6.44 -5.34 17.70
CA ASN A 115 6.87 -5.00 19.05
C ASN A 115 7.50 -6.19 19.80
N GLN A 116 7.52 -7.40 19.19
CA GLN A 116 7.95 -8.65 19.85
C GLN A 116 7.09 -9.02 21.08
N GLU A 117 5.83 -8.59 21.07
CA GLU A 117 4.84 -8.79 22.15
C GLU A 117 3.89 -9.96 21.86
N LEU A 118 3.95 -10.54 20.66
CA LEU A 118 3.07 -11.64 20.27
C LEU A 118 3.30 -12.90 21.13
N ASP A 119 4.55 -13.34 21.26
CA ASP A 119 4.91 -14.52 22.03
C ASP A 119 4.53 -14.42 23.51
N PRO A 120 4.81 -13.33 24.24
CA PRO A 120 4.36 -13.19 25.63
C PRO A 120 2.83 -13.12 25.75
N ALA A 121 2.13 -12.51 24.79
CA ALA A 121 0.66 -12.51 24.78
C ALA A 121 0.08 -13.92 24.63
N PHE A 122 0.69 -14.77 23.80
CA PHE A 122 0.30 -16.19 23.69
C PHE A 122 0.70 -17.01 24.93
N ALA A 123 1.87 -16.74 25.52
CA ALA A 123 2.33 -17.44 26.72
C ALA A 123 1.39 -17.24 27.92
N GLY A 124 0.84 -16.03 28.11
CA GLY A 124 -0.21 -15.79 29.10
C GLY A 124 -1.50 -16.58 28.83
N TRP A 125 -1.81 -16.85 27.56
CA TRP A 125 -2.97 -17.64 27.14
C TRP A 125 -2.77 -19.15 27.37
N THR A 126 -1.52 -19.65 27.26
CA THR A 126 -1.19 -21.06 27.45
C THR A 126 -0.93 -21.44 28.91
N GLN A 127 -0.99 -20.50 29.85
CA GLN A 127 -0.83 -20.74 31.30
C GLN A 127 -1.88 -21.69 31.94
N GLY A 128 -2.79 -22.28 31.15
CA GLY A 128 -3.65 -23.40 31.57
C GLY A 128 -3.59 -24.64 30.67
N VAL A 129 -2.77 -24.65 29.61
CA VAL A 129 -2.66 -25.75 28.63
C VAL A 129 -1.35 -26.50 28.83
N THR A 130 -1.14 -27.04 30.02
CA THR A 130 -0.01 -27.94 30.33
C THR A 130 -0.43 -29.41 30.26
N ALA A 131 -1.49 -29.73 29.50
CA ALA A 131 -1.85 -31.11 29.26
C ALA A 131 -0.85 -31.71 28.25
N PRO A 132 -0.23 -32.88 28.54
CA PRO A 132 0.64 -33.54 27.59
C PRO A 132 -0.12 -33.82 26.30
N VAL A 133 0.44 -33.41 25.16
CA VAL A 133 -0.17 -33.61 23.85
C VAL A 133 -0.41 -35.11 23.64
N SER A 134 -1.68 -35.50 23.53
CA SER A 134 -2.05 -36.91 23.44
C SER A 134 -1.42 -37.59 22.22
N ARG A 135 -1.10 -38.88 22.36
CA ARG A 135 -0.55 -39.70 21.26
C ARG A 135 -1.49 -39.73 20.05
N THR A 136 -2.79 -39.72 20.30
CA THR A 136 -3.84 -39.65 19.28
C THR A 136 -3.78 -38.33 18.51
N PHE A 137 -3.67 -37.19 19.20
CA PHE A 137 -3.53 -35.88 18.56
C PHE A 137 -2.28 -35.79 17.68
N ARG A 138 -1.13 -36.28 18.16
CA ARG A 138 0.12 -36.35 17.37
C ARG A 138 -0.06 -37.17 16.09
N GLY A 139 -0.74 -38.31 16.18
CA GLY A 139 -1.04 -39.17 15.03
C GLY A 139 -1.95 -38.49 14.01
N THR A 140 -2.99 -37.81 14.48
CA THR A 140 -3.94 -37.07 13.63
C THR A 140 -3.25 -35.90 12.91
N MET A 141 -2.47 -35.08 13.62
CA MET A 141 -1.76 -33.95 13.01
C MET A 141 -0.72 -34.40 11.98
N ARG A 142 -0.02 -35.51 12.22
CA ARG A 142 0.90 -36.09 11.22
C ARG A 142 0.17 -36.48 9.93
N ARG A 143 -1.07 -36.96 10.03
CA ARG A 143 -1.90 -37.30 8.87
C ARG A 143 -2.40 -36.05 8.14
N VAL A 144 -2.84 -35.02 8.87
CA VAL A 144 -3.34 -33.75 8.31
C VAL A 144 -2.22 -32.94 7.65
N MET A 145 -1.05 -32.83 8.29
CA MET A 145 0.10 -32.09 7.77
C MET A 145 0.91 -32.86 6.73
N ARG A 146 0.47 -34.07 6.34
CA ARG A 146 1.14 -34.84 5.30
C ARG A 146 1.01 -34.08 3.98
N LYS A 147 2.14 -33.57 3.48
CA LYS A 147 2.18 -32.93 2.16
C LYS A 147 1.65 -33.91 1.12
N ILE A 148 0.61 -33.50 0.40
CA ILE A 148 0.11 -34.23 -0.76
C ILE A 148 1.21 -34.13 -1.83
N PRO A 149 1.71 -35.24 -2.40
CA PRO A 149 2.68 -35.18 -3.48
C PRO A 149 2.08 -34.40 -4.64
N PHE A 150 2.87 -33.51 -5.23
CA PHE A 150 2.47 -32.72 -6.39
C PHE A 150 2.06 -33.65 -7.52
N GLN A 151 0.78 -33.63 -7.91
CA GLN A 151 0.32 -34.28 -9.12
C GLN A 151 0.65 -33.37 -10.29
N THR A 152 1.44 -33.88 -11.24
CA THR A 152 1.71 -33.16 -12.49
C THR A 152 0.38 -32.95 -13.22
N HIS A 153 0.01 -31.69 -13.44
CA HIS A 153 -1.18 -31.36 -14.21
C HIS A 153 -0.95 -31.81 -15.66
N VAL A 154 -1.54 -32.94 -16.05
CA VAL A 154 -1.64 -33.31 -17.47
C VAL A 154 -2.60 -32.29 -18.09
N GLY A 155 -2.08 -31.42 -18.96
CA GLY A 155 -2.90 -30.45 -19.69
C GLY A 155 -4.04 -31.15 -20.42
N ILE A 156 -5.14 -30.45 -20.69
CA ILE A 156 -6.21 -30.99 -21.52
C ILE A 156 -5.63 -31.21 -22.93
N HIS A 157 -5.23 -32.45 -23.24
CA HIS A 157 -4.66 -32.81 -24.56
C HIS A 157 -5.70 -32.84 -25.68
N HIS A 158 -6.98 -32.65 -25.35
CA HIS A 158 -8.09 -32.80 -26.28
C HIS A 158 -9.06 -31.63 -26.13
N GLY A 159 -8.96 -30.66 -27.03
CA GLY A 159 -9.92 -29.55 -27.15
C GLY A 159 -10.46 -29.50 -28.59
N ARG A 160 -11.77 -29.30 -28.74
CA ARG A 160 -12.42 -29.14 -30.04
C ARG A 160 -13.04 -27.75 -30.13
N ILE A 161 -12.71 -27.00 -31.17
CA ILE A 161 -13.42 -25.75 -31.49
C ILE A 161 -14.71 -26.14 -32.21
N CYS A 162 -15.87 -25.84 -31.60
CA CYS A 162 -17.16 -25.99 -32.27
C CYS A 162 -17.24 -25.02 -33.44
N ASN A 163 -17.38 -25.54 -34.66
CA ASN A 163 -17.58 -24.74 -35.86
C ASN A 163 -18.99 -24.97 -36.40
N ALA A 164 -19.80 -23.92 -36.45
CA ALA A 164 -21.14 -23.92 -37.03
C ALA A 164 -21.15 -23.37 -38.48
N SER A 165 -19.97 -23.21 -39.09
CA SER A 165 -19.79 -22.67 -40.44
C SER A 165 -19.11 -23.68 -41.38
N PRO A 166 -19.10 -23.47 -42.71
CA PRO A 166 -18.46 -24.38 -43.66
C PRO A 166 -16.99 -24.69 -43.32
N SER A 167 -16.55 -25.91 -43.59
CA SER A 167 -15.18 -26.38 -43.29
C SER A 167 -14.08 -25.61 -44.02
N SER A 168 -14.42 -24.96 -45.15
CA SER A 168 -13.54 -24.10 -45.94
C SER A 168 -13.35 -22.69 -45.35
N SER A 169 -14.19 -22.27 -44.38
CA SER A 169 -14.06 -20.97 -43.71
C SER A 169 -12.78 -20.88 -42.88
N ALA A 170 -12.36 -19.66 -42.54
CA ALA A 170 -11.19 -19.44 -41.68
C ALA A 170 -11.32 -20.19 -40.34
N MET A 171 -12.51 -20.18 -39.74
CA MET A 171 -12.80 -20.93 -38.51
C MET A 171 -12.79 -22.45 -38.71
N GLY A 172 -13.24 -22.93 -39.87
CA GLY A 172 -13.17 -24.35 -40.22
C GLY A 172 -11.74 -24.86 -40.39
N LYS A 173 -10.88 -24.09 -41.07
CA LYS A 173 -9.45 -24.42 -41.21
C LYS A 173 -8.72 -24.40 -39.86
N LEU A 174 -9.04 -23.42 -39.01
CA LEU A 174 -8.51 -23.32 -37.65
C LEU A 174 -8.96 -24.51 -36.78
N ALA A 175 -10.25 -24.85 -36.77
CA ALA A 175 -10.72 -26.00 -36.00
C ALA A 175 -10.04 -27.30 -36.44
N LYS A 176 -9.73 -27.45 -37.73
CA LYS A 176 -9.01 -28.60 -38.27
C LYS A 176 -7.55 -28.69 -37.80
N SER A 177 -6.85 -27.56 -37.65
CA SER A 177 -5.46 -27.56 -37.15
C SER A 177 -5.37 -28.02 -35.69
N PHE A 178 -6.42 -27.78 -34.88
CA PHE A 178 -6.49 -28.27 -33.49
C PHE A 178 -7.00 -29.72 -33.37
N SER A 179 -7.64 -30.26 -34.42
CA SER A 179 -8.21 -31.61 -34.43
C SER A 179 -7.24 -32.67 -34.92
N THR A 180 -6.10 -32.26 -35.48
CA THR A 180 -5.09 -33.20 -35.99
C THR A 180 -4.13 -33.49 -34.83
N PRO A 181 -4.04 -34.73 -34.32
CA PRO A 181 -3.01 -35.05 -33.35
C PRO A 181 -1.66 -34.85 -34.05
N ALA A 182 -0.87 -33.89 -33.58
CA ALA A 182 0.55 -33.90 -33.87
C ALA A 182 1.10 -35.15 -33.17
N PHE A 183 1.29 -36.22 -33.94
CA PHE A 183 1.95 -37.42 -33.47
C PHE A 183 3.34 -37.01 -32.93
N LEU A 184 3.51 -37.21 -31.62
CA LEU A 184 4.78 -37.65 -31.03
C LEU A 184 4.86 -39.16 -31.23
#